data_AF-U5WWW2-F1
#
_entry.id   AF-U5WWW2-F1
#
_cell.length_a   1.000
_cell.length_b   1.000
_cell.length_c   1.000
_cell.angle_alpha   90.00
_cell.angle_beta   90.00
_cell.angle_gamma   90.00
#
_symmetry.space_group_name_H-M   'P 1'
#
loop_
_entity.id
_entity.type
_entity.pdbx_description
1 polymer ?
#
loop_
_entity_poly.entity_id
_entity_poly.type
_entity_poly.pdbx_seq_one_letter_code
_entity_poly.pdbx_strand_id
1 'polypeptide(L)'
;MSFVITSPEMLATASAQLAGIGSAISEANAAAAAPITGVLAAGADEVSAAIAAMFTAHGQAYQAISAQAEAFHNQFVQTVAANAAAYASTEVANVEQTLLNAVNAPSQALTGRALIGNGVNGTSPGQAGGNGGWLWGNGGDGAPGAPGQAGGRGGDAGLFGNGGNGGAGGAGLVGGAGGAGGTGGLIAGNGGHGGVGGAGVNGGSGGQGGNGGAAAGPFGHGGDGGVGGNGGAGNAGINPPSSPAPSGAAGGQSSPIPFGTAGGSGSDGTAYGQAGGNGGRGGDGYGLPRPDPLPNGPIDGLPGGDGGAAGDGAMGAPGGIGGMGGTGGAGGHGGWLVGNGGFGGRGGAGGIGGTGAGGGDGGIGGPGGVGAQFDTAGANGNGGAGGRGGQGGAGGAGGDGGNGGAGGAGGIFGHSGGAGEAGAGGAGGTGGTGGAGGHGGGGGHSGNGVPDGKAGGDGKAGGFGPNGTAGQPGAPG
;
A
#
# COMPACT_ATOMS: atom_id res chain seq x y z
N MET A 1 32.97 -21.36 28.57
CA MET A 1 31.73 -22.08 28.92
C MET A 1 32.07 -23.57 28.96
N SER A 2 31.89 -24.27 30.08
CA SER A 2 32.22 -25.70 30.16
C SER A 2 31.19 -26.51 29.38
N PHE A 3 31.63 -27.37 28.48
CA PHE A 3 30.75 -28.33 27.82
C PHE A 3 30.26 -29.35 28.86
N VAL A 4 28.95 -29.42 29.06
CA VAL A 4 28.33 -30.54 29.79
C VAL A 4 28.32 -31.71 28.81
N ILE A 5 29.17 -32.71 29.05
CA ILE A 5 29.16 -33.98 28.32
C ILE A 5 28.17 -34.90 29.04
N THR A 6 26.96 -35.00 28.53
CA THR A 6 26.01 -36.07 28.91
C THR A 6 26.22 -37.23 27.95
N SER A 7 26.54 -38.44 28.44
CA SER A 7 26.57 -39.64 27.58
C SER A 7 25.12 -40.12 27.35
N PRO A 8 24.55 -39.99 26.14
CA PRO A 8 23.16 -40.40 25.89
C PRO A 8 22.95 -41.90 26.10
N GLU A 9 23.99 -42.70 25.86
CA GLU A 9 24.01 -44.15 26.08
C GLU A 9 23.84 -44.51 27.57
N MET A 10 24.42 -43.73 28.48
CA MET A 10 24.24 -43.90 29.93
C MET A 10 22.81 -43.56 30.36
N LEU A 11 22.19 -42.54 29.77
CA LEU A 11 20.82 -42.14 30.08
C LEU A 11 19.78 -43.15 29.56
N ALA A 12 20.01 -43.72 28.37
CA ALA A 12 19.17 -44.78 27.83
C ALA A 12 19.27 -46.08 28.64
N THR A 13 20.47 -46.41 29.14
CA THR A 13 20.67 -47.56 30.04
C THR A 13 19.95 -47.34 31.37
N ALA A 14 20.06 -46.14 31.95
CA ALA A 14 19.39 -45.79 33.20
C ALA A 14 17.86 -45.82 33.07
N SER A 15 17.29 -45.36 31.95
CA SER A 15 15.84 -45.42 31.73
C SER A 15 15.31 -46.85 31.61
N ALA A 16 16.05 -47.75 30.94
CA ALA A 16 15.72 -49.16 30.86
C ALA A 16 15.75 -49.85 32.23
N GLN A 17 16.74 -49.54 33.07
CA GLN A 17 16.81 -50.04 34.44
C GLN A 17 15.65 -49.52 35.31
N LEU A 18 15.30 -48.24 35.19
CA LEU A 18 14.16 -47.66 35.90
C LEU A 18 12.83 -48.28 35.46
N ALA A 19 12.65 -48.58 34.17
CA ALA A 19 11.48 -49.32 33.68
C ALA A 19 11.39 -50.72 34.31
N GLY A 20 12.52 -51.43 34.40
CA GLY A 20 12.60 -52.74 35.07
C GLY A 20 12.23 -52.69 36.55
N ILE A 21 12.72 -51.68 37.29
CA ILE A 21 12.35 -51.45 38.70
C ILE A 21 10.84 -51.17 38.81
N GLY A 22 10.27 -50.35 37.92
CA GLY A 22 8.84 -50.06 37.89
C GLY A 22 7.98 -51.31 37.71
N SER A 23 8.36 -52.19 36.77
CA SER A 23 7.68 -53.47 36.53
C SER A 23 7.71 -54.36 37.76
N ALA A 24 8.88 -54.52 38.39
CA ALA A 24 9.03 -55.35 39.59
C ALA A 24 8.18 -54.84 40.77
N ILE A 25 8.08 -53.51 40.93
CA ILE A 25 7.24 -52.89 41.96
C ILE A 25 5.76 -53.06 41.64
N SER A 26 5.33 -52.88 40.39
CA SER A 26 3.93 -53.08 39.98
C SER A 26 3.48 -54.53 40.18
N GLU A 27 4.32 -55.50 39.78
CA GLU A 27 4.08 -56.93 40.03
C GLU A 27 3.95 -57.27 41.51
N ALA A 28 4.83 -56.72 42.36
CA ALA A 28 4.76 -56.91 43.80
C ALA A 28 3.48 -56.30 44.40
N ASN A 29 3.08 -55.11 43.95
CA ASN A 29 1.83 -54.46 44.38
C ASN A 29 0.59 -55.26 43.96
N ALA A 30 0.58 -55.81 42.75
CA ALA A 30 -0.50 -56.65 42.25
C ALA A 30 -0.60 -57.97 43.02
N ALA A 31 0.52 -58.64 43.29
CA ALA A 31 0.56 -59.87 44.08
C ALA A 31 0.07 -59.65 45.53
N ALA A 32 0.33 -58.47 46.11
CA ALA A 32 -0.12 -58.10 47.44
C ALA A 32 -1.60 -57.70 47.52
N ALA A 33 -2.28 -57.44 46.38
CA ALA A 33 -3.63 -56.85 46.38
C ALA A 33 -4.69 -57.72 47.08
N ALA A 34 -4.78 -59.01 46.72
CA ALA A 34 -5.72 -59.94 47.31
C ALA A 34 -5.51 -60.16 48.83
N PRO A 35 -4.29 -60.46 49.33
CA PRO A 35 -4.10 -60.73 50.76
C PRO A 35 -4.31 -59.51 51.66
N ILE A 36 -4.14 -58.27 51.17
CA ILE A 36 -4.32 -57.05 52.00
C ILE A 36 -5.74 -56.46 51.92
N THR A 37 -6.55 -56.86 50.95
CA THR A 37 -7.94 -56.38 50.80
C THR A 37 -8.99 -57.45 51.13
N GLY A 38 -8.59 -58.72 51.22
CA GLY A 38 -9.44 -59.84 51.60
C GLY A 38 -9.31 -60.25 53.07
N VAL A 39 -9.06 -59.31 53.99
CA VAL A 39 -8.85 -59.63 55.40
C VAL A 39 -10.19 -60.04 56.04
N LEU A 40 -10.28 -61.29 56.49
CA LEU A 40 -11.47 -61.83 57.14
C LEU A 40 -11.44 -61.52 58.65
N ALA A 41 -12.62 -61.30 59.23
CA ALA A 41 -12.76 -61.16 60.68
C ALA A 41 -12.38 -62.48 61.38
N ALA A 42 -11.58 -62.41 62.44
CA ALA A 42 -11.14 -63.58 63.20
C ALA A 42 -12.26 -64.22 64.04
N GLY A 43 -13.31 -63.46 64.36
CA GLY A 43 -14.49 -63.88 65.13
C GLY A 43 -15.76 -63.15 64.65
N ALA A 44 -16.92 -63.57 65.16
CA ALA A 44 -18.23 -63.01 64.80
C ALA A 44 -18.57 -61.70 65.54
N ASP A 45 -17.63 -61.15 66.31
CA ASP A 45 -17.80 -59.94 67.10
C ASP A 45 -17.52 -58.66 66.29
N GLU A 46 -18.10 -57.55 66.76
CA GLU A 46 -18.01 -56.25 66.12
C GLU A 46 -16.58 -55.68 66.12
N VAL A 47 -15.72 -56.07 67.08
CA VAL A 47 -14.33 -55.60 67.16
C VAL A 47 -13.48 -56.29 66.08
N SER A 48 -13.60 -57.60 65.91
CA SER A 48 -12.96 -58.36 64.84
C SER A 48 -13.41 -57.88 63.45
N ALA A 49 -14.70 -57.58 63.29
CA ALA A 49 -15.24 -57.01 62.05
C ALA A 49 -14.67 -55.60 61.75
N ALA A 50 -14.59 -54.74 62.77
CA ALA A 50 -14.02 -53.39 62.62
C ALA A 50 -12.52 -53.40 62.29
N ILE A 51 -11.73 -54.32 62.90
CA ILE A 51 -10.30 -54.47 62.60
C ILE A 51 -10.09 -54.98 61.16
N ALA A 52 -10.85 -56.00 60.74
CA ALA A 52 -10.81 -56.50 59.36
C ALA A 52 -11.19 -55.41 58.34
N ALA A 53 -12.20 -54.59 58.66
CA ALA A 53 -12.59 -53.45 57.84
C ALA A 53 -11.50 -52.37 57.78
N MET A 54 -10.81 -52.06 58.89
CA MET A 54 -9.70 -51.10 58.92
C MET A 54 -8.52 -51.55 58.03
N PHE A 55 -8.10 -52.82 58.15
CA PHE A 55 -7.02 -53.36 57.33
C PHE A 55 -7.41 -53.42 55.85
N THR A 56 -8.65 -53.78 55.54
CA THR A 56 -9.17 -53.76 54.17
C THR A 56 -9.17 -52.34 53.59
N ALA A 57 -9.64 -51.35 54.35
CA ALA A 57 -9.62 -49.94 53.94
C ALA A 57 -8.19 -49.41 53.75
N HIS A 58 -7.25 -49.80 54.62
CA HIS A 58 -5.84 -49.47 54.47
C HIS A 58 -5.21 -50.12 53.23
N GLY A 59 -5.54 -51.38 52.95
CA GLY A 59 -5.12 -52.09 51.74
C GLY A 59 -5.64 -51.42 50.47
N GLN A 60 -6.90 -50.96 50.46
CA GLN A 60 -7.47 -50.19 49.34
C GLN A 60 -6.78 -48.83 49.16
N ALA A 61 -6.49 -48.11 50.24
CA ALA A 61 -5.77 -46.84 50.19
C ALA A 61 -4.33 -47.02 49.68
N TYR A 62 -3.65 -48.09 50.10
CA TYR A 62 -2.32 -48.46 49.60
C TYR A 62 -2.35 -48.75 48.09
N GLN A 63 -3.30 -49.54 47.60
CA GLN A 63 -3.46 -49.82 46.17
C GLN A 63 -3.70 -48.54 45.35
N ALA A 64 -4.51 -47.61 45.85
CA ALA A 64 -4.77 -46.33 45.20
C ALA A 64 -3.51 -45.45 45.10
N ILE A 65 -2.68 -45.42 46.16
CA ILE A 65 -1.41 -44.66 46.16
C ILE A 65 -0.36 -45.35 45.28
N SER A 66 -0.27 -46.68 45.30
CA SER A 66 0.63 -47.44 44.44
C SER A 66 0.33 -47.22 42.95
N ALA A 67 -0.95 -47.17 42.56
CA ALA A 67 -1.34 -46.84 41.18
C ALA A 67 -0.94 -45.40 40.78
N GLN A 68 -1.06 -44.42 41.69
CA GLN A 68 -0.59 -43.05 41.43
C GLN A 68 0.93 -42.97 41.30
N ALA A 69 1.66 -43.71 42.15
CA ALA A 69 3.12 -43.79 42.09
C ALA A 69 3.60 -44.46 40.79
N GLU A 70 2.90 -45.50 40.32
CA GLU A 70 3.20 -46.14 39.03
C GLU A 70 2.98 -45.18 37.85
N ALA A 71 1.87 -44.43 37.84
CA ALA A 71 1.62 -43.44 36.80
C ALA A 71 2.70 -42.35 36.76
N PHE A 72 3.11 -41.85 37.94
CA PHE A 72 4.21 -40.89 38.05
C PHE A 72 5.55 -41.48 37.58
N HIS A 73 5.87 -42.71 38.01
CA HIS A 73 7.09 -43.40 37.61
C HIS A 73 7.15 -43.61 36.10
N ASN A 74 6.05 -44.02 35.48
CA ASN A 74 5.95 -44.19 34.03
C ASN A 74 6.16 -42.85 33.30
N GLN A 75 5.58 -41.75 33.79
CA GLN A 75 5.80 -40.42 33.23
C GLN A 75 7.26 -39.96 33.37
N PHE A 76 7.88 -40.25 34.52
CA PHE A 76 9.29 -39.94 34.77
C PHE A 76 10.22 -40.70 33.79
N VAL A 77 10.04 -42.01 33.65
CA VAL A 77 10.83 -42.84 32.72
C VAL A 77 10.64 -42.39 31.27
N GLN A 78 9.40 -42.10 30.85
CA GLN A 78 9.11 -41.55 29.52
C GLN A 78 9.83 -40.22 29.28
N THR A 79 9.84 -39.34 30.26
CA THR A 79 10.52 -38.03 30.16
C THR A 79 12.03 -38.18 30.06
N VAL A 80 12.64 -39.07 30.87
CA VAL A 80 14.08 -39.35 30.82
C VAL A 80 14.48 -39.94 29.45
N ALA A 81 13.69 -40.87 28.91
CA ALA A 81 13.93 -41.45 27.59
C ALA A 81 13.80 -40.40 26.46
N ALA A 82 12.80 -39.52 26.52
CA ALA A 82 12.62 -38.43 25.56
C ALA A 82 13.80 -37.44 25.57
N ASN A 83 14.29 -37.08 26.75
CA ASN A 83 15.46 -36.20 26.89
C ASN A 83 16.75 -36.84 26.35
N ALA A 84 16.97 -38.14 26.62
CA ALA A 84 18.12 -38.87 26.07
C ALA A 84 18.11 -38.88 24.53
N ALA A 85 16.94 -39.08 23.91
CA ALA A 85 16.78 -39.02 22.47
C ALA A 85 17.03 -37.60 21.91
N ALA A 86 16.57 -36.54 22.59
CA ALA A 86 16.81 -35.16 22.18
C ALA A 86 18.30 -34.79 22.19
N TYR A 87 19.04 -35.19 23.23
CA TYR A 87 20.49 -34.95 23.29
C TYR A 87 21.25 -35.73 22.22
N ALA A 88 20.93 -37.02 22.02
CA ALA A 88 21.54 -37.82 20.96
C ALA A 88 21.32 -37.21 19.57
N SER A 89 20.11 -36.71 19.27
CA SER A 89 19.82 -36.06 17.98
C SER A 89 20.61 -34.77 17.75
N THR A 90 20.92 -34.03 18.83
CA THR A 90 21.71 -32.80 18.76
C THR A 90 23.20 -33.11 18.53
N GLU A 91 23.74 -34.16 19.15
CA GLU A 91 25.11 -34.63 18.90
C GLU A 91 25.28 -35.06 17.45
N VAL A 92 24.32 -35.82 16.91
CA VAL A 92 24.35 -36.24 15.50
C VAL A 92 24.34 -35.03 14.56
N ALA A 93 23.46 -34.04 14.78
CA ALA A 93 23.42 -32.82 13.98
C ALA A 93 24.74 -32.01 14.02
N ASN A 94 25.38 -31.93 15.19
CA ASN A 94 26.67 -31.24 15.35
C ASN A 94 27.83 -31.98 14.68
N VAL A 95 27.82 -33.32 14.70
CA VAL A 95 28.80 -34.16 14.00
C VAL A 95 28.63 -34.05 12.48
N GLU A 96 27.40 -34.09 11.98
CA GLU A 96 27.08 -33.89 10.57
C GLU A 96 27.59 -32.53 10.06
N GLN A 97 27.34 -31.45 10.80
CA GLN A 97 27.82 -30.12 10.43
C GLN A 97 29.36 -30.04 10.46
N THR A 98 30.00 -30.69 11.43
CA THR A 98 31.46 -30.76 11.52
C THR A 98 32.06 -31.49 10.32
N LEU A 99 31.45 -32.61 9.92
CA LEU A 99 31.87 -33.36 8.75
C LEU A 99 31.64 -32.57 7.45
N LEU A 100 30.49 -31.92 7.30
CA LEU A 100 30.22 -31.04 6.14
C LEU A 100 31.23 -29.88 6.07
N ASN A 101 31.58 -29.27 7.20
CA ASN A 101 32.60 -28.24 7.27
C ASN A 101 33.97 -28.79 6.85
N ALA A 102 34.34 -29.99 7.30
CA ALA A 102 35.59 -30.65 6.91
C ALA A 102 35.63 -30.98 5.41
N VAL A 103 34.52 -31.45 4.84
CA VAL A 103 34.38 -31.72 3.39
C VAL A 103 34.46 -30.42 2.57
N ASN A 104 33.87 -29.34 3.05
CA ASN A 104 33.86 -28.05 2.37
C ASN A 104 35.12 -27.21 2.59
N ALA A 105 35.91 -27.47 3.64
CA ALA A 105 37.06 -26.65 3.99
C ALA A 105 38.08 -26.50 2.84
N PRO A 106 38.45 -27.56 2.10
CA PRO A 106 39.34 -27.42 0.95
C PRO A 106 38.74 -26.53 -0.16
N SER A 107 37.47 -26.71 -0.52
CA SER A 107 36.86 -25.95 -1.62
C SER A 107 36.62 -24.49 -1.24
N GLN A 108 36.22 -24.22 0.01
CA GLN A 108 36.05 -22.89 0.56
C GLN A 108 37.38 -22.14 0.58
N ALA A 109 38.48 -22.80 1.00
CA ALA A 109 39.80 -22.20 1.01
C ALA A 109 40.33 -21.89 -0.42
N LEU A 110 40.02 -22.74 -1.40
CA LEU A 110 40.53 -22.60 -2.76
C LEU A 110 39.68 -21.68 -3.65
N THR A 111 38.36 -21.65 -3.44
CA THR A 111 37.41 -21.00 -4.37
C THR A 111 36.47 -19.99 -3.70
N GLY A 112 36.47 -19.91 -2.37
CA GLY A 112 35.50 -19.11 -1.61
C GLY A 112 34.07 -19.65 -1.66
N ARG A 113 33.89 -20.90 -2.12
CA ARG A 113 32.58 -21.54 -2.30
C ARG A 113 32.59 -22.97 -1.78
N ALA A 114 31.49 -23.37 -1.15
CA ALA A 114 31.30 -24.73 -0.65
C ALA A 114 31.28 -25.73 -1.81
N LEU A 115 31.72 -26.97 -1.54
CA LEU A 115 31.57 -28.07 -2.48
C LEU A 115 30.14 -28.59 -2.43
N ILE A 116 29.61 -28.75 -1.22
CA ILE A 116 28.26 -29.24 -0.91
C ILE A 116 27.58 -28.27 0.05
N GLY A 117 26.40 -27.80 -0.29
CA GLY A 117 25.57 -26.96 0.60
C GLY A 117 24.76 -25.93 -0.19
N ASN A 118 23.63 -25.50 0.37
CA ASN A 118 22.83 -24.47 -0.28
C ASN A 118 23.48 -23.09 -0.14
N GLY A 119 23.15 -22.20 -1.06
CA GLY A 119 23.49 -20.81 -1.00
C GLY A 119 22.74 -20.11 0.13
N VAL A 120 23.38 -19.12 0.73
CA VAL A 120 22.78 -18.32 1.81
C VAL A 120 21.79 -17.34 1.21
N ASN A 121 20.57 -17.29 1.72
CA ASN A 121 19.58 -16.30 1.30
C ASN A 121 20.05 -14.87 1.64
N GLY A 122 19.73 -13.91 0.77
CA GLY A 122 19.90 -12.50 1.10
C GLY A 122 19.03 -12.12 2.30
N THR A 123 19.57 -11.34 3.22
CA THR A 123 18.83 -10.88 4.42
C THR A 123 18.71 -9.36 4.49
N SER A 124 19.60 -8.63 3.83
CA SER A 124 19.54 -7.17 3.71
C SER A 124 18.72 -6.75 2.50
N PRO A 125 18.05 -5.58 2.52
CA PRO A 125 17.22 -5.17 1.39
C PRO A 125 17.98 -5.13 0.04
N GLY A 126 17.44 -5.81 -0.96
CA GLY A 126 18.03 -5.95 -2.29
C GLY A 126 19.30 -6.82 -2.36
N GLN A 127 19.69 -7.46 -1.25
CA GLN A 127 20.86 -8.35 -1.24
C GLN A 127 20.60 -9.59 -2.09
N ALA A 128 21.54 -9.92 -2.97
CA ALA A 128 21.49 -11.16 -3.74
C ALA A 128 21.62 -12.40 -2.84
N GLY A 129 20.97 -13.49 -3.25
CA GLY A 129 21.21 -14.80 -2.69
C GLY A 129 22.60 -15.31 -3.08
N GLY A 130 23.25 -16.00 -2.16
CA GLY A 130 24.52 -16.66 -2.40
C GLY A 130 24.37 -17.87 -3.32
N ASN A 131 25.43 -18.23 -4.02
CA ASN A 131 25.42 -19.41 -4.88
C ASN A 131 25.44 -20.71 -4.05
N GLY A 132 24.78 -21.77 -4.54
CA GLY A 132 24.84 -23.12 -3.97
C GLY A 132 26.23 -23.74 -4.04
N GLY A 133 26.47 -24.94 -3.53
CA GLY A 133 27.77 -25.60 -3.60
C GLY A 133 28.17 -25.96 -5.03
N TRP A 134 29.46 -26.18 -5.29
CA TRP A 134 29.94 -26.56 -6.63
C TRP A 134 29.36 -27.87 -7.15
N LEU A 135 29.25 -28.88 -6.29
CA LEU A 135 28.75 -30.20 -6.66
C LEU A 135 27.27 -30.32 -6.38
N TRP A 136 26.85 -29.99 -5.16
CA TRP A 136 25.46 -30.13 -4.75
C TRP A 136 25.02 -28.92 -3.93
N GLY A 137 23.89 -28.34 -4.30
CA GLY A 137 23.28 -27.27 -3.52
C GLY A 137 22.45 -26.33 -4.37
N ASN A 138 21.32 -25.92 -3.81
CA ASN A 138 20.48 -24.90 -4.41
C ASN A 138 21.12 -23.52 -4.21
N GLY A 139 20.86 -22.59 -5.10
CA GLY A 139 21.13 -21.18 -4.87
C GLY A 139 20.23 -20.61 -3.77
N GLY A 140 20.72 -19.61 -3.04
CA GLY A 140 19.94 -18.89 -2.04
C GLY A 140 18.98 -17.90 -2.70
N ASP A 141 17.86 -17.61 -2.04
CA ASP A 141 16.91 -16.60 -2.51
C ASP A 141 17.47 -15.18 -2.34
N GLY A 142 17.15 -14.29 -3.28
CA GLY A 142 17.41 -12.87 -3.16
C GLY A 142 16.46 -12.18 -2.19
N ALA A 143 16.97 -11.21 -1.44
CA ALA A 143 16.16 -10.44 -0.49
C ALA A 143 15.24 -9.45 -1.21
N PRO A 144 14.05 -9.16 -0.65
CA PRO A 144 13.22 -8.05 -1.13
C PRO A 144 13.94 -6.70 -1.06
N GLY A 145 13.65 -5.78 -1.98
CA GLY A 145 14.18 -4.42 -1.99
C GLY A 145 13.53 -3.51 -0.94
N ALA A 146 14.27 -2.51 -0.46
CA ALA A 146 13.71 -1.39 0.31
C ALA A 146 12.84 -0.49 -0.60
N PRO A 147 12.11 0.51 -0.08
CA PRO A 147 11.27 1.36 -0.91
C PRO A 147 11.98 1.95 -2.14
N GLY A 148 11.44 1.69 -3.33
CA GLY A 148 12.01 2.07 -4.63
C GLY A 148 13.28 1.32 -5.06
N GLN A 149 13.83 0.45 -4.21
CA GLN A 149 15.02 -0.35 -4.50
C GLN A 149 14.63 -1.66 -5.19
N ALA A 150 15.47 -2.11 -6.12
CA ALA A 150 15.31 -3.42 -6.73
C ALA A 150 15.47 -4.57 -5.72
N GLY A 151 14.78 -5.67 -5.97
CA GLY A 151 14.97 -6.92 -5.26
C GLY A 151 16.31 -7.58 -5.63
N GLY A 152 16.86 -8.34 -4.69
CA GLY A 152 18.10 -9.07 -4.89
C GLY A 152 17.94 -10.20 -5.91
N ARG A 153 18.96 -10.45 -6.71
CA ARG A 153 18.98 -11.62 -7.60
C ARG A 153 19.07 -12.91 -6.77
N GLY A 154 18.39 -13.97 -7.20
CA GLY A 154 18.58 -15.31 -6.66
C GLY A 154 19.95 -15.89 -7.03
N GLY A 155 20.54 -16.67 -6.12
CA GLY A 155 21.84 -17.30 -6.32
C GLY A 155 21.80 -18.45 -7.32
N ASP A 156 22.92 -18.72 -7.97
CA ASP A 156 23.04 -19.80 -8.93
C ASP A 156 23.37 -21.13 -8.24
N ALA A 157 22.89 -22.25 -8.78
CA ALA A 157 23.29 -23.59 -8.34
C ALA A 157 24.68 -23.98 -8.90
N GLY A 158 25.19 -25.14 -8.50
CA GLY A 158 26.43 -25.73 -9.03
C GLY A 158 26.19 -26.76 -10.13
N LEU A 159 26.69 -27.98 -9.92
CA LEU A 159 26.46 -29.10 -10.83
C LEU A 159 25.04 -29.66 -10.71
N PHE A 160 24.59 -29.85 -9.47
CA PHE A 160 23.23 -30.26 -9.12
C PHE A 160 22.61 -29.26 -8.14
N GLY A 161 21.34 -28.94 -8.38
CA GLY A 161 20.55 -28.05 -7.52
C GLY A 161 19.77 -27.03 -8.31
N ASN A 162 18.77 -26.44 -7.66
CA ASN A 162 17.92 -25.41 -8.25
C ASN A 162 18.50 -24.01 -8.01
N GLY A 163 18.29 -23.10 -8.95
CA GLY A 163 18.59 -21.69 -8.73
C GLY A 163 17.68 -21.10 -7.65
N GLY A 164 18.18 -20.10 -6.91
CA GLY A 164 17.39 -19.38 -5.92
C GLY A 164 16.41 -18.40 -6.58
N ASN A 165 15.34 -18.05 -5.89
CA ASN A 165 14.36 -17.09 -6.40
C ASN A 165 14.89 -15.66 -6.31
N GLY A 166 14.46 -14.80 -7.22
CA GLY A 166 14.68 -13.36 -7.13
C GLY A 166 13.79 -12.71 -6.07
N GLY A 167 14.33 -11.74 -5.35
CA GLY A 167 13.59 -10.95 -4.38
C GLY A 167 12.62 -9.98 -5.04
N ALA A 168 11.52 -9.64 -4.36
CA ALA A 168 10.59 -8.62 -4.85
C ALA A 168 11.24 -7.22 -4.86
N GLY A 169 10.88 -6.38 -5.83
CA GLY A 169 11.22 -4.96 -5.82
C GLY A 169 10.41 -4.21 -4.77
N GLY A 170 11.01 -3.22 -4.10
CA GLY A 170 10.31 -2.43 -3.10
C GLY A 170 9.42 -1.36 -3.72
N ALA A 171 8.26 -1.12 -3.13
CA ALA A 171 7.35 -0.06 -3.57
C ALA A 171 7.99 1.33 -3.38
N GLY A 172 7.79 2.26 -4.30
CA GLY A 172 8.41 3.58 -4.25
C GLY A 172 7.73 4.55 -5.19
N LEU A 173 8.19 5.80 -5.24
CA LEU A 173 7.70 6.75 -6.25
C LEU A 173 7.82 6.10 -7.63
N VAL A 174 9.00 5.60 -7.95
CA VAL A 174 9.18 4.57 -8.96
C VAL A 174 9.37 3.25 -8.22
N GLY A 175 8.57 2.24 -8.55
CA GLY A 175 8.70 0.91 -7.99
C GLY A 175 10.03 0.27 -8.39
N GLY A 176 10.70 -0.39 -7.44
CA GLY A 176 11.94 -1.12 -7.71
C GLY A 176 11.68 -2.34 -8.61
N ALA A 177 12.63 -2.71 -9.45
CA ALA A 177 12.51 -3.94 -10.24
C ALA A 177 12.56 -5.19 -9.35
N GLY A 178 11.87 -6.26 -9.74
CA GLY A 178 12.06 -7.57 -9.16
C GLY A 178 13.45 -8.12 -9.50
N GLY A 179 14.06 -8.84 -8.55
CA GLY A 179 15.32 -9.52 -8.77
C GLY A 179 15.15 -10.68 -9.76
N ALA A 180 16.17 -10.95 -10.58
CA ALA A 180 16.13 -12.13 -11.43
C ALA A 180 16.27 -13.42 -10.60
N GLY A 181 15.70 -14.52 -11.07
CA GLY A 181 15.97 -15.85 -10.54
C GLY A 181 17.39 -16.33 -10.88
N GLY A 182 17.93 -17.20 -10.04
CA GLY A 182 19.22 -17.84 -10.25
C GLY A 182 19.14 -19.00 -11.24
N THR A 183 20.27 -19.35 -11.85
CA THR A 183 20.34 -20.47 -12.80
C THR A 183 20.38 -21.81 -12.06
N GLY A 184 19.66 -22.80 -12.59
CA GLY A 184 19.72 -24.19 -12.14
C GLY A 184 21.05 -24.87 -12.48
N GLY A 185 21.26 -26.06 -11.91
CA GLY A 185 22.52 -26.79 -12.01
C GLY A 185 22.91 -27.19 -13.43
N LEU A 186 24.21 -27.37 -13.64
CA LEU A 186 24.80 -27.69 -14.95
C LEU A 186 24.43 -29.10 -15.49
N ILE A 187 24.05 -30.04 -14.62
CA ILE A 187 23.54 -31.35 -15.03
C ILE A 187 22.04 -31.42 -14.83
N ALA A 188 21.59 -31.19 -13.60
CA ALA A 188 20.18 -31.22 -13.26
C ALA A 188 19.83 -30.13 -12.25
N GLY A 189 18.82 -29.35 -12.58
CA GLY A 189 18.33 -28.29 -11.70
C GLY A 189 17.41 -27.31 -12.41
N ASN A 190 16.36 -26.92 -11.72
CA ASN A 190 15.45 -25.90 -12.21
C ASN A 190 16.07 -24.50 -12.01
N GLY A 191 15.78 -23.57 -12.90
CA GLY A 191 16.03 -22.16 -12.64
C GLY A 191 15.08 -21.61 -11.58
N GLY A 192 15.52 -20.59 -10.84
CA GLY A 192 14.71 -19.92 -9.83
C GLY A 192 13.71 -18.94 -10.46
N HIS A 193 12.61 -18.65 -9.77
CA HIS A 193 11.61 -17.69 -10.27
C HIS A 193 12.14 -16.24 -10.18
N GLY A 194 11.69 -15.39 -11.09
CA GLY A 194 11.92 -13.95 -11.01
C GLY A 194 11.04 -13.29 -9.94
N GLY A 195 11.57 -12.27 -9.28
CA GLY A 195 10.85 -11.51 -8.26
C GLY A 195 9.80 -10.57 -8.88
N VAL A 196 8.74 -10.27 -8.12
CA VAL A 196 7.72 -9.30 -8.54
C VAL A 196 8.28 -7.88 -8.51
N GLY A 197 7.90 -7.03 -9.46
CA GLY A 197 8.23 -5.61 -9.46
C GLY A 197 7.46 -4.82 -8.39
N GLY A 198 8.11 -3.84 -7.77
CA GLY A 198 7.52 -2.98 -6.75
C GLY A 198 6.43 -2.07 -7.32
N ALA A 199 5.41 -1.73 -6.53
CA ALA A 199 4.39 -0.78 -6.95
C ALA A 199 4.93 0.66 -6.98
N GLY A 200 4.44 1.46 -7.93
CA GLY A 200 4.59 2.90 -7.93
C GLY A 200 3.64 3.57 -6.93
N VAL A 201 3.97 4.75 -6.44
CA VAL A 201 3.10 5.58 -5.57
C VAL A 201 2.99 7.00 -6.12
N ASN A 202 1.92 7.72 -5.79
CA ASN A 202 1.72 9.13 -6.14
C ASN A 202 1.95 9.43 -7.65
N GLY A 203 1.29 8.68 -8.52
CA GLY A 203 1.40 8.80 -9.97
C GLY A 203 2.69 8.25 -10.58
N GLY A 204 3.60 7.68 -9.77
CA GLY A 204 4.83 7.11 -10.30
C GLY A 204 4.66 5.65 -10.76
N SER A 205 5.60 5.19 -11.58
CA SER A 205 5.48 3.92 -12.32
C SER A 205 5.79 2.69 -11.47
N GLY A 206 5.15 1.58 -11.79
CA GLY A 206 5.51 0.27 -11.25
C GLY A 206 6.85 -0.24 -11.77
N GLY A 207 7.54 -1.03 -10.96
CA GLY A 207 8.81 -1.66 -11.29
C GLY A 207 8.62 -2.88 -12.19
N GLN A 208 9.63 -3.22 -12.99
CA GLN A 208 9.59 -4.40 -13.83
C GLN A 208 9.63 -5.67 -12.99
N GLY A 209 8.99 -6.74 -13.44
CA GLY A 209 9.19 -8.08 -12.90
C GLY A 209 10.58 -8.60 -13.27
N GLY A 210 11.18 -9.38 -12.36
CA GLY A 210 12.48 -10.00 -12.59
C GLY A 210 12.36 -11.17 -13.57
N ASN A 211 13.40 -11.43 -14.35
CA ASN A 211 13.41 -12.61 -15.23
C ASN A 211 13.54 -13.90 -14.42
N GLY A 212 12.89 -14.97 -14.86
CA GLY A 212 13.14 -16.30 -14.36
C GLY A 212 14.53 -16.81 -14.76
N GLY A 213 15.13 -17.62 -13.90
CA GLY A 213 16.41 -18.26 -14.13
C GLY A 213 16.27 -19.42 -15.13
N ALA A 214 17.32 -19.67 -15.91
CA ALA A 214 17.37 -20.82 -16.81
C ALA A 214 17.81 -22.09 -16.06
N ALA A 215 17.36 -23.26 -16.51
CA ALA A 215 18.03 -24.52 -16.26
C ALA A 215 19.24 -24.62 -17.21
N ALA A 216 20.46 -24.60 -16.68
CA ALA A 216 21.68 -24.55 -17.48
C ALA A 216 22.04 -25.88 -18.16
N GLY A 217 21.60 -26.99 -17.57
CA GLY A 217 21.96 -28.34 -17.97
C GLY A 217 20.99 -29.05 -18.92
N PRO A 218 21.22 -30.35 -19.21
CA PRO A 218 20.29 -31.16 -19.97
C PRO A 218 18.93 -31.35 -19.26
N PHE A 219 18.88 -31.32 -17.93
CA PHE A 219 17.67 -31.59 -17.16
C PHE A 219 17.28 -30.40 -16.28
N GLY A 220 16.00 -30.01 -16.35
CA GLY A 220 15.42 -29.04 -15.41
C GLY A 220 14.46 -28.07 -16.09
N HIS A 221 13.59 -27.46 -15.32
CA HIS A 221 12.64 -26.45 -15.80
C HIS A 221 13.23 -25.04 -15.67
N GLY A 222 12.89 -24.16 -16.61
CA GLY A 222 13.12 -22.74 -16.43
C GLY A 222 12.21 -22.17 -15.35
N GLY A 223 12.71 -21.18 -14.62
CA GLY A 223 11.89 -20.45 -13.64
C GLY A 223 10.94 -19.48 -14.33
N ASP A 224 9.79 -19.22 -13.73
CA ASP A 224 8.85 -18.23 -14.26
C ASP A 224 9.38 -16.80 -14.07
N GLY A 225 9.00 -15.90 -14.98
CA GLY A 225 9.23 -14.47 -14.85
C GLY A 225 8.31 -13.85 -13.79
N GLY A 226 8.81 -12.83 -13.12
CA GLY A 226 8.08 -12.07 -12.11
C GLY A 226 7.02 -11.16 -12.73
N VAL A 227 5.95 -10.92 -11.99
CA VAL A 227 4.90 -9.96 -12.38
C VAL A 227 5.44 -8.53 -12.29
N GLY A 228 5.07 -7.66 -13.23
CA GLY A 228 5.35 -6.23 -13.16
C GLY A 228 4.54 -5.53 -12.08
N GLY A 229 5.12 -4.52 -11.44
CA GLY A 229 4.46 -3.74 -10.40
C GLY A 229 3.37 -2.84 -10.95
N ASN A 230 2.33 -2.57 -10.16
CA ASN A 230 1.28 -1.62 -10.57
C ASN A 230 1.79 -0.17 -10.51
N GLY A 231 1.29 0.68 -11.41
CA GLY A 231 1.48 2.12 -11.34
C GLY A 231 0.69 2.76 -10.20
N GLY A 232 1.24 3.83 -9.62
CA GLY A 232 0.61 4.56 -8.53
C GLY A 232 -0.56 5.42 -9.01
N ALA A 233 -1.59 5.58 -8.19
CA ALA A 233 -2.68 6.51 -8.49
C ALA A 233 -2.16 7.96 -8.50
N GLY A 234 -2.62 8.76 -9.46
CA GLY A 234 -2.34 10.18 -9.55
C GLY A 234 -2.98 10.94 -8.39
N ASN A 235 -2.28 11.97 -7.91
CA ASN A 235 -2.75 12.78 -6.80
C ASN A 235 -3.96 13.61 -7.19
N ALA A 236 -4.91 13.80 -6.27
CA ALA A 236 -5.96 14.79 -6.49
C ALA A 236 -5.36 16.18 -6.68
N GLY A 237 -5.98 16.98 -7.56
CA GLY A 237 -5.71 18.40 -7.66
C GLY A 237 -6.05 19.06 -6.33
N ILE A 238 -5.19 19.97 -5.88
CA ILE A 238 -5.39 20.75 -4.65
C ILE A 238 -5.24 22.21 -5.01
N ASN A 239 -6.28 22.99 -4.72
CA ASN A 239 -6.22 24.44 -4.86
C ASN A 239 -5.31 25.01 -3.76
N PRO A 240 -4.38 25.93 -4.09
CA PRO A 240 -3.60 26.61 -3.07
C PRO A 240 -4.53 27.46 -2.17
N PRO A 241 -4.20 27.62 -0.88
CA PRO A 241 -4.89 28.58 -0.03
C PRO A 241 -4.83 29.97 -0.68
N SER A 242 -5.98 30.58 -0.90
CA SER A 242 -6.08 31.91 -1.52
C SER A 242 -7.18 32.72 -0.87
N SER A 243 -6.93 34.03 -0.73
CA SER A 243 -7.99 34.99 -0.45
C SER A 243 -8.76 35.29 -1.74
N PRO A 244 -10.04 35.73 -1.66
CA PRO A 244 -10.76 36.23 -2.82
C PRO A 244 -9.95 37.31 -3.54
N ALA A 245 -10.11 37.38 -4.86
CA ALA A 245 -9.45 38.38 -5.67
C ALA A 245 -9.85 39.81 -5.23
N PRO A 246 -9.01 40.82 -5.51
CA PRO A 246 -9.28 42.19 -5.09
C PRO A 246 -10.67 42.67 -5.51
N SER A 247 -11.43 43.20 -4.56
CA SER A 247 -12.72 43.80 -4.85
C SER A 247 -12.56 45.17 -5.52
N GLY A 248 -13.54 45.54 -6.32
CA GLY A 248 -13.58 46.84 -6.95
C GLY A 248 -13.70 47.97 -5.93
N ALA A 249 -13.02 49.09 -6.19
CA ALA A 249 -13.14 50.28 -5.35
C ALA A 249 -14.58 50.80 -5.37
N ALA A 250 -15.08 51.27 -4.23
CA ALA A 250 -16.36 51.97 -4.22
C ALA A 250 -16.28 53.23 -5.10
N GLY A 251 -17.36 53.49 -5.82
CA GLY A 251 -17.59 54.73 -6.53
C GLY A 251 -17.52 55.89 -5.54
N GLY A 252 -16.76 56.90 -5.92
CA GLY A 252 -16.59 58.12 -5.16
C GLY A 252 -17.53 59.21 -5.63
N GLN A 253 -17.32 60.37 -5.04
CA GLN A 253 -17.91 61.63 -5.47
C GLN A 253 -16.88 62.31 -6.37
N SER A 254 -17.14 62.47 -7.66
CA SER A 254 -16.19 63.19 -8.52
C SER A 254 -16.37 64.70 -8.34
N SER A 255 -15.42 65.41 -7.73
CA SER A 255 -15.34 66.87 -7.87
C SER A 255 -14.44 67.17 -9.08
N PRO A 256 -14.87 67.95 -10.10
CA PRO A 256 -15.99 68.89 -10.12
C PRO A 256 -17.30 68.39 -10.78
N ILE A 257 -17.49 67.08 -10.99
CA ILE A 257 -18.63 66.51 -11.74
C ILE A 257 -19.66 65.86 -10.79
N PRO A 258 -20.83 66.46 -10.52
CA PRO A 258 -21.64 66.14 -9.34
C PRO A 258 -22.48 64.84 -9.42
N PHE A 259 -22.10 63.90 -10.29
CA PHE A 259 -22.72 62.57 -10.43
C PHE A 259 -22.05 61.54 -9.51
N GLY A 260 -22.79 60.50 -9.11
CA GLY A 260 -22.17 59.34 -8.46
C GLY A 260 -21.30 58.57 -9.46
N THR A 261 -20.04 58.30 -9.13
CA THR A 261 -19.20 57.50 -10.03
C THR A 261 -19.51 56.02 -9.91
N ALA A 262 -19.33 55.27 -10.99
CA ALA A 262 -19.53 53.83 -10.96
C ALA A 262 -18.55 53.15 -9.99
N GLY A 263 -19.01 52.09 -9.34
CA GLY A 263 -18.14 51.20 -8.59
C GLY A 263 -17.13 50.51 -9.53
N GLY A 264 -15.89 50.37 -9.06
CA GLY A 264 -14.88 49.59 -9.77
C GLY A 264 -15.31 48.13 -9.92
N SER A 265 -14.86 47.46 -10.97
CA SER A 265 -15.10 46.01 -11.11
C SER A 265 -14.19 45.23 -10.16
N GLY A 266 -14.68 44.11 -9.64
CA GLY A 266 -13.86 43.12 -8.96
C GLY A 266 -12.92 42.43 -9.94
N SER A 267 -11.74 42.05 -9.47
CA SER A 267 -10.77 41.30 -10.25
C SER A 267 -11.15 39.82 -10.37
N ASP A 268 -10.85 39.19 -11.49
CA ASP A 268 -10.98 37.74 -11.62
C ASP A 268 -9.96 37.01 -10.73
N GLY A 269 -10.32 35.80 -10.30
CA GLY A 269 -9.39 34.88 -9.66
C GLY A 269 -8.29 34.46 -10.65
N THR A 270 -7.03 34.45 -10.20
CA THR A 270 -5.88 34.09 -11.06
C THR A 270 -5.16 32.82 -10.59
N ALA A 271 -5.27 32.46 -9.31
CA ALA A 271 -4.76 31.20 -8.77
C ALA A 271 -5.85 30.11 -8.79
N TYR A 272 -5.47 28.84 -8.91
CA TYR A 272 -6.44 27.75 -8.95
C TYR A 272 -7.41 27.79 -7.75
N GLY A 273 -8.71 27.69 -8.03
CA GLY A 273 -9.78 27.71 -7.05
C GLY A 273 -10.04 29.07 -6.36
N GLN A 274 -9.31 30.13 -6.75
CA GLN A 274 -9.49 31.44 -6.15
C GLN A 274 -10.83 32.04 -6.53
N ALA A 275 -11.57 32.55 -5.54
CA ALA A 275 -12.81 33.26 -5.78
C ALA A 275 -12.56 34.62 -6.46
N GLY A 276 -13.48 35.04 -7.32
CA GLY A 276 -13.47 36.38 -7.92
C GLY A 276 -13.73 37.48 -6.89
N GLY A 277 -13.27 38.69 -7.20
CA GLY A 277 -13.45 39.86 -6.36
C GLY A 277 -14.85 40.40 -6.46
N ASN A 278 -15.37 40.95 -5.37
CA ASN A 278 -16.68 41.61 -5.39
C ASN A 278 -16.60 42.92 -6.19
N GLY A 279 -17.71 43.31 -6.79
CA GLY A 279 -17.86 44.62 -7.39
C GLY A 279 -17.91 45.73 -6.34
N GLY A 280 -17.38 46.90 -6.67
CA GLY A 280 -17.47 48.08 -5.81
C GLY A 280 -18.89 48.64 -5.77
N ARG A 281 -19.33 49.17 -4.64
CA ARG A 281 -20.59 49.92 -4.56
C ARG A 281 -20.53 51.17 -5.46
N GLY A 282 -21.61 51.49 -6.17
CA GLY A 282 -21.74 52.75 -6.91
C GLY A 282 -21.85 53.97 -5.98
N GLY A 283 -21.24 55.09 -6.38
CA GLY A 283 -21.25 56.33 -5.61
C GLY A 283 -22.64 56.97 -5.57
N ASP A 284 -22.98 57.63 -4.47
CA ASP A 284 -24.23 58.37 -4.36
C ASP A 284 -24.11 59.73 -5.09
N GLY A 285 -25.19 60.18 -5.73
CA GLY A 285 -25.26 61.49 -6.38
C GLY A 285 -25.45 62.64 -5.37
N TYR A 286 -24.92 63.83 -5.67
CA TYR A 286 -25.16 65.06 -4.91
C TYR A 286 -25.71 66.14 -5.82
N GLY A 287 -26.45 67.10 -5.27
CA GLY A 287 -26.74 68.34 -6.00
C GLY A 287 -26.09 69.52 -5.32
N LEU A 288 -25.56 70.38 -6.16
CA LEU A 288 -24.97 71.64 -5.75
C LEU A 288 -26.04 72.72 -5.88
N PRO A 289 -26.23 73.58 -4.86
CA PRO A 289 -26.90 74.86 -5.06
C PRO A 289 -26.12 75.64 -6.14
N ARG A 290 -26.80 76.15 -7.18
CA ARG A 290 -26.13 77.02 -8.16
C ARG A 290 -25.51 78.23 -7.45
N PRO A 291 -24.33 78.72 -7.89
CA PRO A 291 -23.81 80.02 -7.45
C PRO A 291 -24.61 81.23 -7.98
N ASP A 292 -25.61 81.03 -8.85
CA ASP A 292 -26.20 82.10 -9.67
C ASP A 292 -27.66 82.42 -9.28
N PRO A 293 -28.02 83.72 -9.15
CA PRO A 293 -29.34 84.15 -8.70
C PRO A 293 -30.32 84.20 -9.88
N LEU A 294 -30.89 83.06 -10.26
CA LEU A 294 -32.16 83.02 -10.99
C LEU A 294 -33.17 82.22 -10.17
N PRO A 295 -34.28 82.85 -9.73
CA PRO A 295 -35.31 82.15 -8.99
C PRO A 295 -36.10 81.28 -9.97
N ASN A 296 -36.16 79.97 -9.70
CA ASN A 296 -37.18 79.03 -10.20
C ASN A 296 -36.88 78.21 -11.48
N GLY A 297 -35.63 77.82 -11.76
CA GLY A 297 -35.35 76.72 -12.69
C GLY A 297 -35.24 75.38 -11.93
N PRO A 298 -35.85 74.26 -12.38
CA PRO A 298 -35.74 72.98 -11.69
C PRO A 298 -34.27 72.54 -11.60
N ILE A 299 -33.85 72.10 -10.41
CA ILE A 299 -32.58 71.41 -10.20
C ILE A 299 -32.79 69.94 -10.55
N ASP A 300 -32.22 69.49 -11.67
CA ASP A 300 -32.20 68.07 -12.02
C ASP A 300 -31.34 67.32 -11.01
N GLY A 301 -31.92 66.34 -10.31
CA GLY A 301 -31.20 65.45 -9.42
C GLY A 301 -30.22 64.61 -10.21
N LEU A 302 -29.00 64.49 -9.68
CA LEU A 302 -27.92 63.79 -10.37
C LEU A 302 -27.99 62.29 -10.10
N PRO A 303 -27.86 61.45 -11.13
CA PRO A 303 -27.88 60.01 -10.97
C PRO A 303 -26.84 59.47 -9.98
N GLY A 304 -27.22 58.40 -9.28
CA GLY A 304 -26.30 57.55 -8.55
C GLY A 304 -25.48 56.70 -9.53
N GLY A 305 -24.25 56.35 -9.14
CA GLY A 305 -23.39 55.51 -9.95
C GLY A 305 -23.84 54.06 -9.94
N ASP A 306 -23.67 53.35 -11.05
CA ASP A 306 -23.89 51.90 -11.09
C ASP A 306 -22.89 51.16 -10.19
N GLY A 307 -23.30 50.04 -9.61
CA GLY A 307 -22.41 49.14 -8.92
C GLY A 307 -21.46 48.43 -9.89
N GLY A 308 -20.24 48.18 -9.46
CA GLY A 308 -19.24 47.48 -10.25
C GLY A 308 -19.61 46.02 -10.46
N ALA A 309 -19.27 45.46 -11.63
CA ALA A 309 -19.36 44.02 -11.84
C ALA A 309 -18.38 43.27 -10.93
N ALA A 310 -18.72 42.07 -10.51
CA ALA A 310 -17.78 41.18 -9.85
C ALA A 310 -16.85 40.46 -10.84
N GLY A 311 -15.72 40.00 -10.33
CA GLY A 311 -14.80 39.13 -11.08
C GLY A 311 -15.24 37.67 -11.07
N ASP A 312 -14.84 36.94 -12.10
CA ASP A 312 -15.05 35.51 -12.25
C ASP A 312 -14.13 34.72 -11.29
N GLY A 313 -14.58 33.55 -10.84
CA GLY A 313 -13.76 32.60 -10.10
C GLY A 313 -12.76 31.88 -11.01
N ALA A 314 -11.61 31.52 -10.45
CA ALA A 314 -10.55 30.82 -11.18
C ALA A 314 -10.87 29.33 -11.40
N MET A 315 -10.24 28.73 -12.41
CA MET A 315 -10.32 27.28 -12.64
C MET A 315 -9.81 26.49 -11.41
N GLY A 316 -10.29 25.27 -11.18
CA GLY A 316 -9.71 24.36 -10.18
C GLY A 316 -8.39 23.72 -10.65
N ALA A 317 -7.54 23.32 -9.70
CA ALA A 317 -6.28 22.64 -10.00
C ALA A 317 -6.52 21.27 -10.66
N PRO A 318 -5.74 20.89 -11.69
CA PRO A 318 -5.89 19.58 -12.33
C PRO A 318 -5.41 18.43 -11.42
N GLY A 319 -5.99 17.25 -11.62
CA GLY A 319 -5.52 16.01 -11.03
C GLY A 319 -4.22 15.51 -11.67
N GLY A 320 -3.39 14.83 -10.89
CA GLY A 320 -2.15 14.21 -11.34
C GLY A 320 -2.38 12.99 -12.21
N ILE A 321 -1.42 12.68 -13.08
CA ILE A 321 -1.48 11.51 -13.96
C ILE A 321 -1.22 10.22 -13.15
N GLY A 322 -1.90 9.13 -13.49
CA GLY A 322 -1.63 7.80 -12.95
C GLY A 322 -0.34 7.21 -13.52
N GLY A 323 0.41 6.48 -12.70
CA GLY A 323 1.69 5.89 -13.10
C GLY A 323 1.54 4.73 -14.07
N MET A 324 2.54 4.50 -14.91
CA MET A 324 2.55 3.33 -15.79
C MET A 324 2.75 2.04 -14.99
N GLY A 325 2.13 0.94 -15.42
CA GLY A 325 2.44 -0.40 -14.94
C GLY A 325 3.81 -0.88 -15.40
N GLY A 326 4.49 -1.65 -14.56
CA GLY A 326 5.78 -2.26 -14.88
C GLY A 326 5.64 -3.44 -15.84
N THR A 327 6.64 -3.71 -16.67
CA THR A 327 6.63 -4.89 -17.54
C THR A 327 6.81 -6.17 -16.73
N GLY A 328 6.21 -7.28 -17.17
CA GLY A 328 6.51 -8.61 -16.62
C GLY A 328 7.90 -9.09 -17.03
N GLY A 329 8.51 -9.93 -16.19
CA GLY A 329 9.81 -10.54 -16.47
C GLY A 329 9.70 -11.70 -17.45
N ALA A 330 10.76 -11.97 -18.21
CA ALA A 330 10.79 -13.13 -19.10
C ALA A 330 10.89 -14.44 -18.29
N GLY A 331 10.26 -15.50 -18.78
CA GLY A 331 10.47 -16.85 -18.27
C GLY A 331 11.84 -17.40 -18.65
N GLY A 332 12.43 -18.19 -17.77
CA GLY A 332 13.72 -18.84 -17.99
C GLY A 332 13.63 -20.02 -18.94
N HIS A 333 14.76 -20.37 -19.57
CA HIS A 333 14.82 -21.54 -20.45
C HIS A 333 14.82 -22.85 -19.64
N GLY A 334 14.12 -23.87 -20.14
CA GLY A 334 14.26 -25.24 -19.68
C GLY A 334 15.59 -25.85 -20.11
N GLY A 335 15.95 -26.96 -19.48
CA GLY A 335 17.16 -27.70 -19.79
C GLY A 335 17.11 -28.21 -21.23
N TRP A 336 18.26 -28.21 -21.90
CA TRP A 336 18.29 -28.36 -23.37
C TRP A 336 17.81 -29.73 -23.86
N LEU A 337 17.86 -30.78 -23.02
CA LEU A 337 17.37 -32.12 -23.36
C LEU A 337 15.93 -32.32 -22.85
N VAL A 338 15.72 -32.26 -21.54
CA VAL A 338 14.41 -32.41 -20.88
C VAL A 338 14.18 -31.24 -19.93
N GLY A 339 13.15 -30.46 -20.20
CA GLY A 339 12.86 -29.29 -19.41
C GLY A 339 11.87 -28.36 -20.07
N ASN A 340 10.81 -27.99 -19.36
CA ASN A 340 9.92 -26.93 -19.83
C ASN A 340 10.55 -25.56 -19.58
N GLY A 341 10.32 -24.61 -20.48
CA GLY A 341 10.60 -23.21 -20.20
C GLY A 341 9.61 -22.64 -19.18
N GLY A 342 10.04 -21.63 -18.43
CA GLY A 342 9.20 -20.92 -17.48
C GLY A 342 8.22 -19.99 -18.18
N PHE A 343 7.09 -19.71 -17.54
CA PHE A 343 6.13 -18.73 -18.02
C PHE A 343 6.68 -17.31 -17.94
N GLY A 344 6.30 -16.45 -18.87
CA GLY A 344 6.53 -15.02 -18.77
C GLY A 344 5.64 -14.40 -17.69
N GLY A 345 6.16 -13.41 -16.98
CA GLY A 345 5.42 -12.69 -15.96
C GLY A 345 4.36 -11.77 -16.55
N ARG A 346 3.23 -11.59 -15.87
CA ARG A 346 2.21 -10.62 -16.27
C ARG A 346 2.73 -9.18 -16.13
N GLY A 347 2.31 -8.28 -17.02
CA GLY A 347 2.53 -6.83 -16.86
C GLY A 347 1.68 -6.23 -15.72
N GLY A 348 2.21 -5.21 -15.06
CA GLY A 348 1.51 -4.48 -13.99
C GLY A 348 0.39 -3.60 -14.53
N ALA A 349 -0.65 -3.36 -13.74
CA ALA A 349 -1.71 -2.43 -14.12
C ALA A 349 -1.23 -0.98 -14.07
N GLY A 350 -1.76 -0.14 -14.95
CA GLY A 350 -1.59 1.31 -14.87
C GLY A 350 -2.37 1.92 -13.69
N GLY A 351 -1.84 3.01 -13.14
CA GLY A 351 -2.44 3.74 -12.04
C GLY A 351 -3.65 4.57 -12.49
N ILE A 352 -4.62 4.76 -11.61
CA ILE A 352 -5.79 5.61 -11.88
C ILE A 352 -5.34 7.08 -11.86
N GLY A 353 -5.88 7.91 -12.75
CA GLY A 353 -5.64 9.36 -12.73
C GLY A 353 -6.28 10.06 -11.53
N GLY A 354 -5.67 11.14 -11.05
CA GLY A 354 -6.15 11.91 -9.92
C GLY A 354 -7.39 12.74 -10.25
N THR A 355 -8.24 13.00 -9.26
CA THR A 355 -9.41 13.86 -9.45
C THR A 355 -9.01 15.34 -9.57
N GLY A 356 -9.68 16.13 -10.41
CA GLY A 356 -9.51 17.58 -10.42
C GLY A 356 -10.12 18.27 -9.19
N ALA A 357 -9.59 19.43 -8.80
CA ALA A 357 -10.13 20.26 -7.73
C ALA A 357 -11.32 21.12 -8.19
N GLY A 358 -12.11 21.62 -7.24
CA GLY A 358 -13.21 22.54 -7.52
C GLY A 358 -12.75 23.88 -8.10
N GLY A 359 -13.55 24.51 -8.95
CA GLY A 359 -13.36 25.90 -9.37
C GLY A 359 -13.66 26.90 -8.25
N GLY A 360 -13.11 28.11 -8.36
CA GLY A 360 -13.39 29.19 -7.42
C GLY A 360 -14.76 29.81 -7.68
N ASP A 361 -15.39 30.36 -6.65
CA ASP A 361 -16.69 31.03 -6.78
C ASP A 361 -16.55 32.38 -7.49
N GLY A 362 -17.59 32.81 -8.20
CA GLY A 362 -17.67 34.16 -8.73
C GLY A 362 -17.91 35.19 -7.62
N GLY A 363 -17.38 36.40 -7.79
CA GLY A 363 -17.61 37.49 -6.84
C GLY A 363 -19.05 37.99 -6.85
N ILE A 364 -19.45 38.70 -5.80
CA ILE A 364 -20.76 39.35 -5.70
C ILE A 364 -20.71 40.74 -6.36
N GLY A 365 -21.66 41.04 -7.24
CA GLY A 365 -21.78 42.35 -7.88
C GLY A 365 -22.00 43.48 -6.87
N GLY A 366 -21.42 44.65 -7.15
CA GLY A 366 -21.54 45.81 -6.26
C GLY A 366 -22.95 46.39 -6.28
N PRO A 367 -23.48 46.91 -5.16
CA PRO A 367 -24.78 47.57 -5.17
C PRO A 367 -24.71 48.93 -5.89
N GLY A 368 -25.81 49.36 -6.50
CA GLY A 368 -25.94 50.69 -7.11
C GLY A 368 -26.00 51.82 -6.07
N GLY A 369 -25.53 53.00 -6.47
CA GLY A 369 -25.59 54.22 -5.68
C GLY A 369 -26.97 54.89 -5.71
N VAL A 370 -27.27 55.68 -4.69
CA VAL A 370 -28.54 56.43 -4.61
C VAL A 370 -28.44 57.73 -5.40
N GLY A 371 -29.47 58.07 -6.18
CA GLY A 371 -29.54 59.35 -6.90
C GLY A 371 -29.79 60.55 -5.98
N ALA A 372 -29.25 61.72 -6.34
CA ALA A 372 -29.40 62.96 -5.58
C ALA A 372 -30.86 63.46 -5.59
N GLN A 373 -31.28 64.09 -4.48
CA GLN A 373 -32.66 64.52 -4.27
C GLN A 373 -32.79 66.05 -4.29
N PHE A 374 -33.38 66.60 -5.36
CA PHE A 374 -33.78 68.01 -5.50
C PHE A 374 -35.18 68.10 -6.17
N ASP A 375 -35.41 69.08 -7.06
CA ASP A 375 -36.72 69.34 -7.69
C ASP A 375 -37.16 68.22 -8.65
N THR A 376 -36.20 67.65 -9.39
CA THR A 376 -36.35 66.37 -10.09
C THR A 376 -35.44 65.37 -9.39
N ALA A 377 -35.89 64.16 -9.08
CA ALA A 377 -35.04 63.19 -8.40
C ALA A 377 -34.14 62.45 -9.40
N GLY A 378 -32.85 62.31 -9.06
CA GLY A 378 -31.87 61.64 -9.92
C GLY A 378 -32.11 60.14 -10.00
N ALA A 379 -31.82 59.54 -11.15
CA ALA A 379 -31.96 58.11 -11.34
C ALA A 379 -31.05 57.34 -10.36
N ASN A 380 -31.57 56.27 -9.75
CA ASN A 380 -30.77 55.38 -8.92
C ASN A 380 -29.84 54.53 -9.80
N GLY A 381 -28.64 54.26 -9.32
CA GLY A 381 -27.68 53.39 -9.99
C GLY A 381 -28.16 51.93 -9.98
N ASN A 382 -27.87 51.20 -11.05
CA ASN A 382 -28.13 49.76 -11.13
C ASN A 382 -27.08 48.99 -10.32
N GLY A 383 -27.41 47.80 -9.86
CA GLY A 383 -26.43 46.89 -9.28
C GLY A 383 -25.55 46.26 -10.35
N GLY A 384 -24.31 45.96 -10.00
CA GLY A 384 -23.36 45.26 -10.86
C GLY A 384 -23.70 43.78 -10.99
N ALA A 385 -23.33 43.17 -12.11
CA ALA A 385 -23.50 41.74 -12.31
C ALA A 385 -22.59 40.93 -11.37
N GLY A 386 -23.06 39.76 -10.93
CA GLY A 386 -22.26 38.77 -10.23
C GLY A 386 -21.27 38.08 -11.17
N GLY A 387 -20.12 37.69 -10.64
CA GLY A 387 -19.08 36.97 -11.38
C GLY A 387 -19.48 35.53 -11.66
N ARG A 388 -19.00 34.94 -12.74
CA ARG A 388 -19.18 33.51 -13.02
C ARG A 388 -18.31 32.67 -12.11
N GLY A 389 -18.78 31.49 -11.75
CA GLY A 389 -17.96 30.48 -11.11
C GLY A 389 -16.90 29.93 -12.05
N GLY A 390 -15.72 29.65 -11.51
CA GLY A 390 -14.62 29.03 -12.24
C GLY A 390 -14.92 27.58 -12.61
N GLN A 391 -14.35 27.12 -13.73
CA GLN A 391 -14.46 25.73 -14.14
C GLN A 391 -13.77 24.81 -13.13
N GLY A 392 -14.28 23.59 -12.94
CA GLY A 392 -13.56 22.57 -12.20
C GLY A 392 -12.24 22.18 -12.90
N GLY A 393 -11.24 21.77 -12.12
CA GLY A 393 -9.98 21.26 -12.65
C GLY A 393 -10.18 19.98 -13.44
N ALA A 394 -9.36 19.76 -14.48
CA ALA A 394 -9.40 18.51 -15.22
C ALA A 394 -8.99 17.33 -14.35
N GLY A 395 -9.60 16.16 -14.55
CA GLY A 395 -9.09 14.91 -14.01
C GLY A 395 -7.79 14.50 -14.71
N GLY A 396 -6.86 13.90 -13.97
CA GLY A 396 -5.62 13.38 -14.51
C GLY A 396 -5.86 12.16 -15.40
N ALA A 397 -5.02 11.95 -16.41
CA ALA A 397 -5.07 10.72 -17.21
C ALA A 397 -4.71 9.49 -16.36
N GLY A 398 -5.29 8.33 -16.68
CA GLY A 398 -4.82 7.05 -16.16
C GLY A 398 -3.49 6.66 -16.81
N GLY A 399 -2.68 5.88 -16.09
CA GLY A 399 -1.43 5.35 -16.61
C GLY A 399 -1.64 4.13 -17.50
N ASP A 400 -0.71 3.89 -18.42
CA ASP A 400 -0.76 2.70 -19.27
C ASP A 400 -0.41 1.43 -18.49
N GLY A 401 -0.96 0.30 -18.90
CA GLY A 401 -0.59 -1.01 -18.38
C GLY A 401 0.78 -1.46 -18.90
N GLY A 402 1.49 -2.25 -18.10
CA GLY A 402 2.76 -2.83 -18.49
C GLY A 402 2.60 -4.00 -19.46
N ASN A 403 3.61 -4.24 -20.29
CA ASN A 403 3.63 -5.41 -21.16
C ASN A 403 3.87 -6.70 -20.36
N GLY A 404 3.32 -7.81 -20.82
CA GLY A 404 3.71 -9.14 -20.35
C GLY A 404 5.14 -9.48 -20.74
N GLY A 405 5.75 -10.41 -20.02
CA GLY A 405 7.07 -10.97 -20.33
C GLY A 405 6.98 -12.15 -21.29
N ALA A 406 8.01 -12.37 -22.09
CA ALA A 406 8.06 -13.54 -22.97
C ALA A 406 8.14 -14.85 -22.18
N GLY A 407 7.57 -15.92 -22.72
CA GLY A 407 7.76 -17.28 -22.20
C GLY A 407 9.16 -17.81 -22.51
N GLY A 408 9.70 -18.64 -21.62
CA GLY A 408 10.98 -19.31 -21.82
C GLY A 408 10.89 -20.48 -22.80
N ALA A 409 11.97 -20.75 -23.54
CA ALA A 409 12.03 -21.93 -24.41
C ALA A 409 12.17 -23.22 -23.60
N GLY A 410 11.55 -24.32 -24.05
CA GLY A 410 11.80 -25.66 -23.54
C GLY A 410 12.96 -26.37 -24.24
N GLY A 411 13.38 -27.50 -23.68
CA GLY A 411 14.36 -28.42 -24.29
C GLY A 411 13.77 -29.26 -25.43
N ILE A 412 14.59 -30.15 -26.00
CA ILE A 412 14.20 -31.04 -27.11
C ILE A 412 12.92 -31.85 -26.79
N PHE A 413 12.80 -32.33 -25.54
CA PHE A 413 11.62 -33.06 -25.05
C PHE A 413 10.76 -32.23 -24.09
N GLY A 414 10.91 -30.90 -24.09
CA GLY A 414 10.18 -29.98 -23.23
C GLY A 414 9.23 -29.07 -24.00
N HIS A 415 8.34 -28.40 -23.26
CA HIS A 415 7.45 -27.38 -23.79
C HIS A 415 7.99 -25.97 -23.49
N SER A 416 7.75 -25.03 -24.40
CA SER A 416 7.95 -23.60 -24.11
C SER A 416 6.94 -23.14 -23.06
N GLY A 417 7.37 -22.22 -22.19
CA GLY A 417 6.47 -21.50 -21.32
C GLY A 417 5.57 -20.55 -22.11
N GLY A 418 4.37 -20.30 -21.58
CA GLY A 418 3.46 -19.31 -22.13
C GLY A 418 3.98 -17.88 -21.91
N ALA A 419 3.60 -16.97 -22.81
CA ALA A 419 3.81 -15.54 -22.63
C ALA A 419 2.97 -15.00 -21.46
N GLY A 420 3.49 -13.97 -20.81
CA GLY A 420 2.80 -13.22 -19.79
C GLY A 420 1.68 -12.38 -20.38
N GLU A 421 0.60 -12.25 -19.63
CA GLU A 421 -0.51 -11.38 -19.99
C GLU A 421 -0.13 -9.89 -19.87
N ALA A 422 -0.80 -9.05 -20.65
CA ALA A 422 -0.71 -7.60 -20.52
C ALA A 422 -1.30 -7.11 -19.18
N GLY A 423 -0.76 -6.00 -18.68
CA GLY A 423 -1.40 -5.20 -17.65
C GLY A 423 -2.54 -4.36 -18.21
N ALA A 424 -3.60 -4.18 -17.43
CA ALA A 424 -4.68 -3.27 -17.79
C ALA A 424 -4.24 -1.80 -17.68
N GLY A 425 -4.75 -0.93 -18.56
CA GLY A 425 -4.62 0.51 -18.40
C GLY A 425 -5.41 1.03 -17.21
N GLY A 426 -4.93 2.10 -16.59
CA GLY A 426 -5.60 2.78 -15.48
C GLY A 426 -6.77 3.63 -15.95
N ALA A 427 -7.81 3.74 -15.12
CA ALA A 427 -8.91 4.66 -15.42
C ALA A 427 -8.43 6.12 -15.34
N GLY A 428 -9.04 7.00 -16.13
CA GLY A 428 -8.86 8.44 -15.97
C GLY A 428 -9.51 8.96 -14.69
N GLY A 429 -8.94 10.01 -14.11
CA GLY A 429 -9.51 10.70 -12.95
C GLY A 429 -10.75 11.50 -13.30
N THR A 430 -11.64 11.71 -12.33
CA THR A 430 -12.83 12.54 -12.54
C THR A 430 -12.46 14.02 -12.56
N GLY A 431 -13.14 14.81 -13.38
CA GLY A 431 -13.02 16.27 -13.31
C GLY A 431 -13.57 16.83 -12.00
N GLY A 432 -13.05 17.98 -11.58
CA GLY A 432 -13.51 18.70 -10.41
C GLY A 432 -14.86 19.38 -10.63
N THR A 433 -15.52 19.78 -9.55
CA THR A 433 -16.78 20.54 -9.63
C THR A 433 -16.53 21.98 -10.07
N GLY A 434 -17.48 22.61 -10.75
CA GLY A 434 -17.41 24.07 -10.97
C GLY A 434 -17.63 24.85 -9.68
N GLY A 435 -17.13 26.09 -9.64
CA GLY A 435 -17.44 27.05 -8.58
C GLY A 435 -18.85 27.61 -8.73
N ALA A 436 -19.42 28.13 -7.64
CA ALA A 436 -20.71 28.80 -7.69
C ALA A 436 -20.61 30.13 -8.46
N GLY A 437 -21.71 30.53 -9.09
CA GLY A 437 -21.84 31.88 -9.61
C GLY A 437 -22.08 32.87 -8.47
N GLY A 438 -21.52 34.06 -8.57
CA GLY A 438 -21.75 35.12 -7.61
C GLY A 438 -23.08 35.83 -7.83
N HIS A 439 -23.64 36.40 -6.77
CA HIS A 439 -24.93 37.10 -6.87
C HIS A 439 -24.78 38.48 -7.51
N GLY A 440 -25.81 38.93 -8.22
CA GLY A 440 -25.92 40.31 -8.67
C GLY A 440 -26.06 41.29 -7.50
N GLY A 441 -25.55 42.51 -7.66
CA GLY A 441 -25.75 43.58 -6.70
C GLY A 441 -27.18 44.11 -6.73
N GLY A 442 -27.70 44.57 -5.59
CA GLY A 442 -28.96 45.30 -5.55
C GLY A 442 -28.86 46.66 -6.25
N GLY A 443 -29.96 47.15 -6.82
CA GLY A 443 -30.01 48.53 -7.31
C GLY A 443 -30.06 49.55 -6.18
N GLY A 444 -29.81 50.82 -6.51
CA GLY A 444 -29.99 51.92 -5.57
C GLY A 444 -31.48 52.16 -5.26
N HIS A 445 -31.77 52.51 -4.01
CA HIS A 445 -33.13 52.72 -3.50
C HIS A 445 -33.21 54.06 -2.77
N SER A 446 -34.12 54.95 -3.20
CA SER A 446 -34.27 56.30 -2.63
C SER A 446 -35.62 56.54 -1.95
N GLY A 447 -36.61 55.64 -2.11
CA GLY A 447 -37.90 55.66 -1.40
C GLY A 447 -38.90 56.74 -1.85
N ASN A 448 -38.56 57.59 -2.82
CA ASN A 448 -39.26 58.85 -3.08
C ASN A 448 -39.94 58.93 -4.46
N GLY A 449 -40.44 57.80 -4.97
CA GLY A 449 -41.20 57.75 -6.22
C GLY A 449 -40.37 57.70 -7.51
N VAL A 450 -39.04 57.75 -7.42
CA VAL A 450 -38.13 57.37 -8.51
C VAL A 450 -38.07 55.85 -8.58
N PRO A 451 -38.11 55.24 -9.78
CA PRO A 451 -37.85 53.82 -9.93
C PRO A 451 -36.52 53.44 -9.29
N ASP A 452 -36.55 52.32 -8.57
CA ASP A 452 -35.36 51.69 -8.05
C ASP A 452 -34.38 51.34 -9.17
N GLY A 453 -33.10 51.37 -8.84
CA GLY A 453 -32.08 50.81 -9.71
C GLY A 453 -32.38 49.33 -9.98
N LYS A 454 -32.06 48.86 -11.18
CA LYS A 454 -32.21 47.43 -11.47
C LYS A 454 -31.15 46.64 -10.71
N ALA A 455 -31.52 45.48 -10.18
CA ALA A 455 -30.54 44.54 -9.67
C ALA A 455 -29.66 44.02 -10.82
N GLY A 456 -28.39 43.74 -10.52
CA GLY A 456 -27.50 43.03 -11.42
C GLY A 456 -27.96 41.58 -11.62
N GLY A 457 -27.58 40.98 -12.73
CA GLY A 457 -27.81 39.55 -12.96
C GLY A 457 -26.85 38.69 -12.13
N ASP A 458 -27.33 37.55 -11.66
CA ASP A 458 -26.48 36.53 -11.05
C ASP A 458 -25.50 35.93 -12.08
N GLY A 459 -24.29 35.65 -11.62
CA GLY A 459 -23.30 34.90 -12.36
C GLY A 459 -23.72 33.45 -12.52
N LYS A 460 -23.28 32.82 -13.61
CA LYS A 460 -23.49 31.38 -13.83
C LYS A 460 -22.47 30.58 -13.03
N ALA A 461 -22.88 29.42 -12.51
CA ALA A 461 -21.94 28.45 -11.96
C ALA A 461 -20.97 27.95 -13.05
N GLY A 462 -19.76 27.61 -12.62
CA GLY A 462 -18.78 26.92 -13.46
C GLY A 462 -19.26 25.52 -13.82
N GLY A 463 -18.76 25.01 -14.95
CA GLY A 463 -18.95 23.61 -15.32
C GLY A 463 -17.99 22.68 -14.57
N PHE A 464 -18.30 21.39 -14.62
CA PHE A 464 -17.36 20.36 -14.20
C PHE A 464 -16.13 20.37 -15.10
N GLY A 465 -14.97 20.09 -14.51
CA GLY A 465 -13.77 19.80 -15.28
C GLY A 465 -13.97 18.56 -16.15
N PRO A 466 -13.23 18.42 -17.26
CA PRO A 466 -13.27 17.20 -18.05
C PRO A 466 -12.68 16.03 -17.23
N ASN A 467 -13.24 14.83 -17.42
CA ASN A 467 -12.60 13.61 -16.93
C ASN A 467 -11.31 13.33 -17.70
N GLY A 468 -10.34 12.75 -17.03
CA GLY A 468 -9.11 12.26 -17.65
C GLY A 468 -9.38 11.09 -18.59
N THR A 469 -8.49 10.89 -19.55
CA THR A 469 -8.52 9.73 -20.43
C THR A 469 -8.06 8.48 -19.68
N ALA A 470 -8.62 7.32 -20.02
CA ALA A 470 -8.08 6.04 -19.57
C ALA A 470 -6.73 5.75 -20.24
N GLY A 471 -5.84 5.09 -19.52
CA GLY A 471 -4.60 4.54 -20.07
C GLY A 471 -4.87 3.33 -20.96
N GLN A 472 -3.92 3.03 -21.82
CA GLN A 472 -3.98 1.87 -22.71
C GLN A 472 -3.56 0.60 -21.96
N PRO A 473 -4.16 -0.56 -22.26
CA PRO A 473 -3.59 -1.85 -21.87
C PRO A 473 -2.19 -2.04 -22.47
N GLY A 474 -1.35 -2.82 -21.79
CA GLY A 474 -0.09 -3.28 -22.34
C GLY A 474 -0.28 -4.31 -23.46
N ALA A 475 0.84 -4.79 -24.01
CA ALA A 475 0.88 -5.92 -24.92
C ALA A 475 1.17 -7.24 -24.18
N PRO A 476 0.65 -8.39 -24.65
CA PRO A 476 1.16 -9.70 -24.26
C PRO A 476 2.64 -9.86 -24.62
N GLY A 477 3.34 -10.76 -23.91
CA GLY A 477 4.79 -10.96 -24.03
C GLY A 477 5.27 -11.84 -25.19
#